data_AF-A0AAD7JW74-F1
#
_entry.id   AF-A0AAD7JW74-F1
#
_cell.length_a   1.000
_cell.length_b   1.000
_cell.length_c   1.000
_cell.angle_alpha   90.00
_cell.angle_beta   90.00
_cell.angle_gamma   90.00
#
_symmetry.space_group_name_H-M   'P 1'
#
loop_
_entity.id
_entity.type
_entity.pdbx_description
1 polymer ?
#
loop_
_entity_poly.entity_id
_entity_poly.type
_entity_poly.pdbx_seq_one_letter_code
_entity_poly.pdbx_strand_id
1 'polypeptide(L)'
;MADPGLVDVKATFASFSHILDTRILRALADLGFARPTLVQAKAIPLALESRDILARARTGSGKTAVYCVPVVQKMLGAKSVRVGK
;
A
#
# COMPACT_ATOMS: atom_id res chain seq x y z
N MET A 1 7.72 -0.17 -14.47
CA MET A 1 6.25 0.01 -14.53
C MET A 1 5.61 -1.37 -14.30
N ALA A 2 4.53 -1.47 -13.52
CA ALA A 2 3.89 -2.78 -13.27
C ALA A 2 3.31 -3.35 -14.57
N ASP A 3 3.38 -4.67 -14.74
CA ASP A 3 2.72 -5.37 -15.84
C ASP A 3 1.23 -4.98 -15.87
N PRO A 4 0.70 -4.42 -16.98
CA PRO A 4 -0.70 -4.03 -17.09
C PRO A 4 -1.68 -5.16 -16.75
N GLY A 5 -1.32 -6.42 -17.03
CA GLY A 5 -2.13 -7.59 -16.71
C GLY A 5 -2.22 -7.90 -15.21
N LEU A 6 -1.43 -7.24 -14.37
CA LEU A 6 -1.45 -7.40 -12.91
C LEU A 6 -2.14 -6.25 -12.19
N VAL A 7 -2.47 -5.17 -12.89
CA VAL A 7 -3.15 -3.99 -12.31
C VAL A 7 -4.60 -4.33 -12.04
N ASP A 8 -5.11 -3.97 -10.86
CA ASP A 8 -6.54 -4.06 -10.58
C ASP A 8 -7.27 -2.91 -11.27
N VAL A 9 -8.01 -3.22 -12.34
CA VAL A 9 -8.75 -2.22 -13.11
C VAL A 9 -9.95 -1.64 -12.37
N LYS A 10 -10.40 -2.30 -11.30
CA LYS A 10 -11.56 -1.89 -10.50
C LYS A 10 -11.18 -1.03 -9.28
N ALA A 11 -9.90 -1.02 -8.90
CA ALA A 11 -9.41 -0.31 -7.71
C ALA A 11 -8.49 0.86 -8.07
N THR A 12 -8.41 1.84 -7.18
CA THR A 12 -7.42 2.92 -7.22
C THR A 12 -6.82 3.07 -5.82
N PHE A 13 -5.60 3.60 -5.70
CA PHE A 13 -5.08 3.88 -4.36
C PHE A 13 -5.90 4.96 -3.63
N ALA A 14 -6.56 5.86 -4.37
CA ALA A 14 -7.46 6.85 -3.80
C ALA A 14 -8.62 6.24 -2.99
N SER A 15 -9.10 5.03 -3.36
CA SER A 15 -10.15 4.35 -2.58
C SER A 15 -9.68 3.87 -1.21
N PHE A 16 -8.37 3.88 -0.95
CA PHE A 16 -7.78 3.53 0.35
C PHE A 16 -7.60 4.73 1.28
N SER A 17 -8.17 5.90 0.96
CA SER A 17 -8.09 7.12 1.79
C SER A 17 -8.63 6.99 3.21
N HIS A 18 -9.50 6.01 3.46
CA HIS A 18 -10.02 5.71 4.79
C HIS A 18 -9.08 4.84 5.64
N ILE A 19 -8.04 4.23 5.05
CA ILE A 19 -7.11 3.30 5.71
C ILE A 19 -5.61 3.68 5.54
N LEU A 20 -5.29 4.63 4.66
CA LEU A 20 -3.92 5.11 4.42
C LEU A 20 -3.79 6.61 4.69
N ASP A 21 -2.64 7.01 5.24
CA ASP A 21 -2.29 8.41 5.42
C ASP A 21 -2.18 9.14 4.07
N THR A 22 -2.69 10.36 4.00
CA THR A 22 -2.73 11.17 2.77
C THR A 22 -1.35 11.41 2.16
N ARG A 23 -0.28 11.45 2.98
CA ARG A 23 1.10 11.58 2.50
C ARG A 23 1.54 10.35 1.72
N ILE A 24 1.09 9.16 2.11
CA ILE A 24 1.37 7.92 1.38
C ILE A 24 0.64 7.95 0.04
N LEU A 25 -0.64 8.34 0.04
CA LEU A 25 -1.42 8.43 -1.20
C LEU A 25 -0.81 9.43 -2.20
N ARG A 26 -0.35 10.58 -1.71
CA ARG A 26 0.36 11.56 -2.53
C ARG A 26 1.66 10.98 -3.10
N ALA A 27 2.48 10.35 -2.27
CA ALA A 27 3.71 9.73 -2.73
C ALA A 27 3.47 8.63 -3.77
N LEU A 28 2.42 7.81 -3.61
CA LEU A 28 2.03 6.81 -4.61
C LEU A 28 1.63 7.47 -5.94
N ALA A 29 0.87 8.57 -5.89
CA ALA A 29 0.52 9.33 -7.09
C ALA A 29 1.75 9.95 -7.78
N ASP A 30 2.67 10.55 -7.02
CA ASP A 30 3.91 11.15 -7.52
C ASP A 30 4.83 10.11 -8.17
N LEU A 31 4.81 8.87 -7.68
CA LEU A 31 5.51 7.71 -8.27
C LEU A 31 4.81 7.12 -9.51
N GLY A 32 3.65 7.66 -9.90
CA GLY A 32 2.84 7.15 -11.01
C GLY A 32 2.09 5.86 -10.66
N PHE A 33 1.97 5.51 -9.39
CA PHE A 33 1.20 4.36 -8.91
C PHE A 33 -0.24 4.78 -8.64
N ALA A 34 -1.00 5.04 -9.71
CA ALA A 34 -2.41 5.40 -9.59
C ALA A 34 -3.29 4.22 -9.14
N ARG A 35 -2.95 3.00 -9.60
CA ARG A 35 -3.72 1.78 -9.34
C ARG A 35 -2.86 0.70 -8.68
N PRO A 36 -3.38 0.00 -7.67
CA PRO A 36 -2.69 -1.14 -7.10
C PRO A 36 -2.68 -2.32 -8.07
N THR A 37 -1.70 -3.21 -7.92
CA THR A 37 -1.79 -4.55 -8.49
C THR A 37 -2.79 -5.43 -7.73
N LEU A 38 -3.25 -6.52 -8.32
CA LEU A 38 -4.19 -7.46 -7.69
C LEU A 38 -3.70 -7.97 -6.32
N VAL A 39 -2.38 -8.21 -6.18
CA VAL A 39 -1.80 -8.62 -4.89
C VAL A 39 -1.76 -7.47 -3.90
N GLN A 40 -1.49 -6.24 -4.36
CA GLN A 40 -1.49 -5.05 -3.51
C GLN A 40 -2.89 -4.72 -3.00
N ALA A 41 -3.89 -4.74 -3.87
CA ALA A 41 -5.26 -4.44 -3.52
C ALA A 41 -5.81 -5.37 -2.43
N LYS A 42 -5.42 -6.66 -2.47
CA LYS A 42 -5.83 -7.66 -1.48
C LYS A 42 -5.00 -7.63 -0.21
N ALA A 43 -3.68 -7.48 -0.32
CA ALA A 43 -2.79 -7.69 0.81
C ALA A 43 -2.53 -6.44 1.65
N ILE A 44 -2.59 -5.22 1.08
CA ILE A 44 -2.35 -3.99 1.85
C ILE A 44 -3.36 -3.83 3.00
N PRO A 45 -4.69 -3.96 2.81
CA PRO A 45 -5.64 -3.85 3.91
C PRO A 45 -5.36 -4.88 5.03
N LEU A 46 -5.10 -6.13 4.65
CA LEU A 46 -4.78 -7.21 5.60
C LEU A 46 -3.50 -6.94 6.39
N ALA A 47 -2.50 -6.33 5.76
CA ALA A 47 -1.22 -6.04 6.39
C ALA A 47 -1.32 -4.87 7.38
N LEU A 48 -2.22 -3.92 7.13
CA LEU A 48 -2.55 -2.83 8.04
C LEU A 48 -3.24 -3.33 9.31
N GLU A 49 -4.05 -4.38 9.19
CA GLU A 49 -4.65 -5.10 10.33
C GLU A 49 -3.63 -5.93 11.14
N SER A 50 -2.35 -5.89 10.77
CA SER A 50 -1.26 -6.66 11.42
C SER A 50 -1.49 -8.17 11.41
N ARG A 51 -2.13 -8.69 10.37
CA ARG A 51 -2.28 -10.14 10.16
C ARG A 51 -1.05 -10.72 9.47
N ASP A 52 -0.77 -11.99 9.74
CA ASP A 52 0.21 -12.75 8.96
C ASP A 52 -0.37 -13.10 7.58
N ILE A 53 0.41 -12.86 6.53
CA ILE A 53 -0.04 -13.00 5.14
C ILE A 53 0.91 -13.89 4.37
N LEU A 54 0.38 -14.99 3.83
CA LEU A 54 1.05 -15.77 2.81
C LEU A 54 0.53 -15.36 1.42
N ALA A 55 1.34 -14.61 0.67
CA ALA A 55 0.99 -14.16 -0.67
C ALA A 55 1.83 -14.88 -1.74
N ARG A 56 1.16 -15.53 -2.70
CA ARG A 56 1.80 -16.12 -3.88
C ARG A 56 1.55 -15.24 -5.11
N ALA A 57 2.61 -14.62 -5.63
CA ALA A 57 2.55 -13.85 -6.86
C ALA A 57 3.91 -13.84 -7.56
N ARG A 58 3.95 -13.67 -8.89
CA ARG A 58 5.20 -13.64 -9.68
C ARG A 58 6.07 -12.41 -9.37
N THR A 59 7.35 -12.44 -9.73
CA THR A 59 8.22 -11.24 -9.67
C THR A 59 7.66 -10.14 -10.57
N GLY A 60 7.81 -8.88 -10.17
CA GLY A 60 7.20 -7.74 -10.87
C GLY A 60 5.74 -7.46 -10.50
N SER A 61 5.10 -8.30 -9.68
CA SER A 61 3.71 -8.10 -9.22
C SER A 61 3.54 -7.02 -8.15
N GLY A 62 4.63 -6.38 -7.70
CA GLY A 62 4.56 -5.31 -6.71
C GLY A 62 4.43 -5.76 -5.25
N LYS A 63 4.84 -6.99 -4.91
CA LYS A 63 4.88 -7.50 -3.51
C LYS A 63 5.72 -6.62 -2.57
N THR A 64 6.76 -5.95 -3.06
CA THR A 64 7.56 -5.03 -2.26
C THR A 64 6.72 -3.90 -1.67
N ALA A 65 5.81 -3.32 -2.46
CA ALA A 65 4.91 -2.26 -1.97
C ALA A 65 3.91 -2.78 -0.91
N VAL A 66 3.50 -4.05 -0.99
CA VAL A 66 2.66 -4.71 0.04
C VAL A 66 3.34 -4.69 1.39
N TYR A 67 4.67 -4.79 1.43
CA TYR A 67 5.43 -4.70 2.67
C TYR A 67 5.72 -3.25 3.06
N CYS A 68 6.18 -2.43 2.11
CA CYS A 68 6.61 -1.06 2.39
C CYS A 68 5.47 -0.13 2.82
N VAL A 69 4.30 -0.19 2.17
CA VAL A 69 3.18 0.72 2.45
C VAL A 69 2.70 0.59 3.91
N PRO A 70 2.42 -0.61 4.45
CA PRO A 70 2.06 -0.79 5.86
C PRO A 70 3.16 -0.37 6.83
N VAL A 71 4.44 -0.62 6.50
CA VAL A 71 5.57 -0.22 7.36
C VAL A 71 5.63 1.31 7.47
N VAL A 72 5.56 2.03 6.34
CA VAL A 72 5.54 3.50 6.34
C VAL A 72 4.32 4.03 7.08
N GLN A 73 3.13 3.45 6.86
CA GLN A 73 1.91 3.81 7.58
C GLN A 73 2.09 3.72 9.11
N LYS A 74 2.66 2.60 9.59
CA LYS A 74 2.95 2.41 11.02
C LYS A 74 3.95 3.44 11.54
N MET A 75 4.99 3.77 10.78
CA MET A 75 5.97 4.80 11.18
C MET A 75 5.35 6.20 11.27
N LEU A 76 4.45 6.54 10.34
CA LEU A 76 3.74 7.82 10.35
C LEU A 76 2.77 7.92 11.54
N GLY A 77 2.07 6.84 11.87
CA GLY A 77 1.24 6.76 13.08
C GLY A 77 2.05 6.86 14.38
N ALA A 78 3.19 6.17 14.45
CA ALA A 78 4.07 6.20 15.62
C ALA A 78 4.72 7.58 15.87
N LYS A 79 5.00 8.36 14.81
CA LYS A 79 5.52 9.72 14.95
C LYS A 79 4.51 10.70 15.54
N SER A 80 3.21 10.51 15.29
CA SER A 80 2.17 11.36 15.90
C SER A 80 2.14 11.26 17.43
N VAL A 81 2.64 10.16 18.00
CA VAL A 81 2.68 9.93 19.46
C VAL A 81 3.92 10.58 20.10
N ARG A 82 4.95 10.93 19.33
CA ARG A 82 6.26 11.38 19.87
C ARG A 82 6.54 12.87 19.71
N VAL A 83 5.67 13.63 19.04
CA VAL A 83 5.76 15.10 18.98
C VAL A 83 4.93 15.67 20.14
N GLY A 84 5.49 15.59 21.35
CA GLY A 84 4.80 16.01 22.56
C GLY A 84 5.46 15.58 23.87
N LYS A 85 6.78 15.38 23.87
CA LYS A 85 7.55 15.22 25.10
C LYS A 85 8.89 15.93 24.98
#